data_AF-A0A814BTE7-F1
#
_entry.id   AF-A0A814BTE7-F1
#
_cell.length_a   1.000
_cell.length_b   1.000
_cell.length_c   1.000
_cell.angle_alpha   90.00
_cell.angle_beta   90.00
_cell.angle_gamma   90.00
#
_symmetry.space_group_name_H-M   'P 1'
#
loop_
_entity.id
_entity.type
_entity.pdbx_description
1 polymer ?
#
loop_
_entity_poly.entity_id
_entity_poly.type
_entity_poly.pdbx_seq_one_letter_code
_entity_poly.pdbx_strand_id
1 'polypeptide(L)'
;MSIYSLNIDPCDLRSRKFAILLSEPLGDKMLHKVPGIGKSTLNKLKETKQIIKAKDLLREFIHIFQFDHEQFRLWLMKDYALPEYRATECVIALIDYIEQANKNYWPLP
;
A
#
# COMPACT_ATOMS: atom_id res chain seq x y z
N MET A 1 -8.01 3.36 -25.62
CA MET A 1 -7.29 4.49 -24.99
C MET A 1 -6.72 4.00 -23.69
N SER A 2 -5.39 3.86 -23.59
CA SER A 2 -4.72 3.52 -22.34
C SER A 2 -3.62 4.56 -22.15
N ILE A 3 -3.83 5.50 -21.23
CA ILE A 3 -2.89 6.56 -20.87
C ILE A 3 -2.43 6.35 -19.43
N TYR A 4 -1.90 5.17 -19.12
CA TYR A 4 -1.14 4.99 -17.88
C TYR A 4 0.32 5.42 -18.12
N SER A 5 0.53 6.70 -18.38
CA SER A 5 1.84 7.33 -18.30
C SER A 5 1.99 7.96 -16.92
N LEU A 6 2.01 7.13 -15.88
CA LEU A 6 2.73 7.48 -14.67
C LEU A 6 4.22 7.44 -15.05
N ASN A 7 4.76 8.58 -15.49
CA ASN A 7 6.19 8.81 -15.66
C ASN A 7 6.86 8.72 -14.27
N ILE A 8 7.02 7.51 -13.77
CA ILE A 8 7.84 7.20 -12.60
C ILE A 8 9.00 6.39 -13.15
N ASP A 9 10.17 7.01 -13.24
CA ASP A 9 11.41 6.32 -13.59
C ASP A 9 11.57 5.08 -12.69
N PRO A 10 11.65 3.85 -13.26
CA PRO A 10 11.63 2.61 -12.48
C PRO A 10 12.95 2.28 -11.76
N CYS A 11 13.93 3.18 -11.79
CA CYS A 11 15.21 3.12 -11.08
C CYS A 11 15.35 4.47 -10.38
N ASP A 12 15.17 4.63 -9.08
CA ASP A 12 16.16 4.30 -8.05
C ASP A 12 15.52 4.66 -6.68
N LEU A 13 15.82 3.87 -5.64
CA LEU A 13 15.21 3.91 -4.29
C LEU A 13 13.77 3.38 -4.15
N ARG A 14 13.51 2.14 -4.61
CA ARG A 14 12.58 1.28 -3.86
C ARG A 14 13.12 1.17 -2.43
N SER A 15 12.42 1.80 -1.47
CA SER A 15 12.88 1.88 -0.09
C SER A 15 13.15 0.47 0.49
N ARG A 16 14.05 0.33 1.48
CA ARG A 16 14.29 -0.99 2.12
C ARG A 16 12.99 -1.65 2.60
N LYS A 17 11.98 -0.85 2.98
CA LYS A 17 10.64 -1.34 3.33
C LYS A 17 9.94 -2.00 2.14
N PHE A 18 10.09 -1.46 0.94
CA PHE A 18 9.52 -1.98 -0.30
C PHE A 18 10.08 -3.38 -0.59
N ALA A 19 11.41 -3.54 -0.55
CA ALA A 19 12.04 -4.85 -0.75
C ALA A 19 11.58 -5.88 0.30
N ILE A 20 11.49 -5.48 1.58
CA ILE A 20 11.02 -6.36 2.67
C ILE A 20 9.54 -6.74 2.49
N LEU A 21 8.71 -5.83 1.99
CA LEU A 21 7.29 -6.10 1.73
C LEU A 21 7.13 -7.17 0.64
N LEU A 22 7.95 -7.09 -0.42
CA LEU A 22 7.88 -7.98 -1.59
C LEU A 22 8.66 -9.29 -1.44
N SER A 23 9.46 -9.45 -0.39
CA SER A 23 10.31 -10.64 -0.21
C SER A 23 9.57 -11.87 0.33
N GLU A 24 8.42 -11.68 0.99
CA GLU A 24 7.68 -12.76 1.64
C GLU A 24 6.19 -12.38 1.79
N PRO A 25 5.28 -13.35 1.99
CA PRO A 25 3.86 -13.08 2.23
C PRO A 25 3.62 -12.08 3.37
N LEU A 26 2.55 -11.28 3.30
CA LEU A 26 2.24 -10.27 4.31
C LEU A 26 2.09 -10.85 5.72
N GLY A 27 1.52 -12.05 5.86
CA GLY A 27 1.33 -12.73 7.15
C GLY A 27 0.79 -11.78 8.22
N ASP A 28 1.57 -11.62 9.30
CA ASP A 28 1.27 -10.68 10.39
C ASP A 28 2.18 -9.43 10.41
N LYS A 29 2.75 -9.05 9.26
CA LYS A 29 3.52 -7.81 9.13
C LYS A 29 2.68 -6.63 9.60
N MET A 30 3.28 -5.83 10.49
CA MET A 30 2.66 -4.63 11.03
C MET A 30 2.54 -3.54 9.95
N LEU A 31 1.49 -2.72 10.04
CA LEU A 31 1.19 -1.66 9.06
C LEU A 31 2.35 -0.66 8.87
N HIS A 32 3.13 -0.37 9.90
CA HIS A 32 4.28 0.53 9.80
C HIS A 32 5.43 0.02 8.90
N LYS A 33 5.39 -1.27 8.51
CA LYS A 33 6.32 -1.87 7.55
C LYS A 33 5.94 -1.58 6.10
N VAL A 34 4.72 -1.12 5.82
CA VAL A 34 4.29 -0.72 4.48
C VAL A 34 4.99 0.59 4.09
N PRO A 35 5.56 0.68 2.88
CA PRO A 35 6.09 1.93 2.31
C PRO A 35 5.05 3.05 2.32
N GLY A 36 5.47 4.31 2.42
CA GLY A 36 4.56 5.44 2.59
C GLY A 36 3.93 5.59 3.99
N ILE A 37 3.71 4.52 4.75
CA ILE A 37 3.05 4.62 6.06
C ILE A 37 4.01 5.11 7.16
N GLY A 38 3.72 6.30 7.68
CA GLY A 38 4.39 6.92 8.83
C GLY A 38 3.62 6.75 10.15
N LYS A 39 4.24 7.15 11.26
CA LYS A 39 3.69 7.03 12.62
C LYS A 39 2.33 7.73 12.80
N SER A 40 2.17 8.93 12.24
CA SER A 40 0.92 9.70 12.33
C SER A 40 -0.24 8.97 11.64
N THR A 41 -0.04 8.54 10.39
CA THR A 41 -1.02 7.77 9.61
C THR A 41 -1.33 6.42 10.24
N LEU A 42 -0.31 5.73 10.76
CA LEU A 42 -0.48 4.48 11.52
C LEU A 42 -1.41 4.67 12.72
N ASN A 43 -1.18 5.71 13.52
CA ASN A 43 -2.02 5.96 14.71
C ASN A 43 -3.47 6.25 14.30
N LYS A 44 -3.68 7.08 13.28
CA LYS A 44 -5.03 7.38 12.78
C LYS A 44 -5.73 6.14 12.24
N LEU A 45 -5.08 5.35 11.38
CA LEU A 45 -5.65 4.10 10.84
C LEU A 45 -6.00 3.10 11.94
N LYS A 46 -5.17 3.03 12.98
CA LYS A 46 -5.43 2.20 14.17
C LYS A 46 -6.64 2.72 14.96
N GLU A 47 -6.73 4.02 15.20
CA GLU A 47 -7.79 4.62 16.02
C GLU A 47 -9.15 4.63 15.31
N THR A 48 -9.18 4.90 14.00
CA THR A 48 -10.45 5.09 13.27
C THR A 48 -10.97 3.82 12.60
N LYS A 49 -10.09 2.92 12.16
CA LYS A 49 -10.45 1.72 11.40
C LYS A 49 -9.97 0.42 12.03
N GLN A 50 -9.24 0.49 13.14
CA GLN A 50 -8.58 -0.68 13.76
C GLN A 50 -7.63 -1.42 12.81
N ILE A 51 -7.07 -0.72 11.81
CA ILE A 51 -6.10 -1.27 10.86
C ILE A 51 -4.72 -1.23 11.53
N ILE A 52 -4.22 -2.41 11.92
CA ILE A 52 -2.95 -2.56 12.65
C ILE A 52 -1.94 -3.34 11.81
N LYS A 53 -2.41 -4.30 11.00
CA LYS A 53 -1.57 -5.15 10.15
C LYS A 53 -1.65 -4.70 8.70
N ALA A 54 -0.59 -5.00 7.96
CA ALA A 54 -0.50 -4.66 6.55
C ALA A 54 -1.55 -5.40 5.70
N LYS A 55 -1.94 -6.62 6.10
CA LYS A 55 -3.05 -7.37 5.47
C LYS A 55 -4.40 -6.67 5.60
N ASP A 56 -4.64 -5.95 6.70
CA ASP A 56 -5.89 -5.24 6.93
C ASP A 56 -6.01 -4.06 5.95
N LEU A 57 -4.89 -3.37 5.71
CA LEU A 57 -4.82 -2.31 4.70
C LEU A 57 -4.99 -2.87 3.28
N LEU A 58 -4.35 -4.00 2.98
CA LEU A 58 -4.51 -4.66 1.69
C LEU A 58 -5.96 -5.12 1.47
N ARG A 59 -6.63 -5.61 2.51
CA ARG A 59 -8.05 -5.97 2.46
C ARG A 59 -8.93 -4.77 2.10
N GLU A 60 -8.70 -3.60 2.69
CA GLU A 60 -9.43 -2.38 2.29
C GLU A 60 -9.20 -2.07 0.81
N PHE A 61 -7.95 -2.10 0.36
CA PHE A 61 -7.59 -1.81 -1.03
C PHE A 61 -8.29 -2.76 -2.03
N ILE A 62 -8.35 -4.06 -1.72
CA ILE A 62 -8.99 -5.06 -2.57
C ILE A 62 -10.51 -5.00 -2.48
N HIS A 63 -11.08 -5.02 -1.27
CA HIS A 63 -12.52 -5.24 -1.10
C HIS A 63 -13.35 -3.97 -1.08
N ILE A 64 -12.83 -2.88 -0.51
CA ILE A 64 -13.56 -1.62 -0.39
C ILE A 64 -13.34 -0.77 -1.63
N PHE A 65 -12.09 -0.68 -2.08
CA PHE A 65 -11.72 0.16 -3.22
C PHE A 65 -11.67 -0.60 -4.54
N GLN A 66 -11.76 -1.93 -4.56
CA GLN A 66 -11.75 -2.74 -5.79
C GLN A 66 -10.57 -2.41 -6.71
N PHE A 67 -9.39 -2.22 -6.12
CA PHE A 67 -8.17 -1.80 -6.84
C PHE A 67 -8.27 -0.41 -7.49
N ASP A 68 -9.20 0.46 -7.08
CA ASP A 68 -9.20 1.87 -7.49
C ASP A 68 -8.07 2.62 -6.79
N HIS A 69 -6.95 2.74 -7.51
CA HIS A 69 -5.71 3.37 -7.05
C HIS A 69 -5.91 4.83 -6.66
N GLU A 70 -6.74 5.55 -7.43
CA GLU A 70 -6.93 6.99 -7.23
C GLU A 70 -7.80 7.25 -6.02
N GLN A 71 -8.92 6.54 -5.90
CA GLN A 71 -9.80 6.63 -4.73
C GLN A 71 -9.08 6.21 -3.45
N PHE A 72 -8.31 5.11 -3.48
CA PHE A 72 -7.55 4.67 -2.32
C PHE A 72 -6.46 5.69 -1.93
N ARG A 73 -5.76 6.26 -2.91
CA ARG A 73 -4.78 7.33 -2.67
C ARG A 73 -5.44 8.56 -2.05
N LEU A 74 -6.56 9.02 -2.62
CA LEU A 74 -7.31 10.16 -2.12
C LEU A 74 -7.86 9.92 -0.71
N TRP A 75 -8.30 8.70 -0.42
CA TRP A 75 -8.73 8.28 0.91
C TRP A 75 -7.60 8.41 1.94
N LEU A 76 -6.40 7.89 1.63
CA LEU A 76 -5.21 8.05 2.49
C LEU A 76 -4.84 9.53 2.70
N MET A 77 -4.97 10.35 1.66
CA MET A 77 -4.64 11.78 1.72
C MET A 77 -5.66 12.57 2.53
N LYS A 78 -6.95 12.45 2.22
CA LYS A 78 -8.02 13.27 2.80
C LYS A 78 -8.34 12.84 4.23
N ASP A 79 -8.50 11.54 4.46
CA ASP A 79 -9.01 11.05 5.74
C ASP A 79 -7.88 10.84 6.76
N TYR A 80 -6.65 10.60 6.29
CA TYR A 80 -5.50 10.30 7.16
C TYR A 80 -4.37 11.32 7.07
N ALA A 81 -4.54 12.40 6.29
CA ALA A 81 -3.54 13.44 6.07
C ALA A 81 -2.17 12.88 5.60
N LEU A 82 -2.18 11.80 4.82
CA LEU A 82 -0.95 11.24 4.27
C LEU A 82 -0.48 12.13 3.10
N PRO A 83 0.77 12.62 3.08
CA PRO A 83 1.28 13.41 1.96
C PRO A 83 1.18 12.64 0.64
N GLU A 84 0.92 13.34 -0.46
CA GLU A 84 0.68 12.73 -1.78
C GLU A 84 1.78 11.76 -2.22
N TYR A 85 3.04 12.13 -2.04
CA TYR A 85 4.18 11.27 -2.41
C TYR A 85 4.19 9.96 -1.61
N ARG A 86 3.78 9.99 -0.34
CA ARG A 86 3.69 8.80 0.52
C ARG A 86 2.45 7.96 0.22
N ALA A 87 1.33 8.60 -0.08
CA ALA A 87 0.12 7.90 -0.50
C ALA A 87 0.38 7.15 -1.82
N THR A 88 1.05 7.81 -2.76
CA THR A 88 1.50 7.19 -4.01
C THR A 88 2.47 6.03 -3.76
N GLU A 89 3.49 6.20 -2.89
CA GLU A 89 4.41 5.12 -2.53
C GLU A 89 3.68 3.90 -1.93
N CYS A 90 2.69 4.15 -1.06
CA CYS A 90 1.89 3.09 -0.45
C CYS A 90 1.06 2.33 -1.50
N VAL A 91 0.39 3.04 -2.41
CA VAL A 91 -0.44 2.44 -3.47
C VAL A 91 0.42 1.56 -4.38
N ILE A 92 1.56 2.09 -4.85
CA ILE A 92 2.51 1.34 -5.69
C ILE A 92 3.00 0.08 -4.96
N ALA A 93 3.34 0.19 -3.67
CA ALA A 93 3.81 -0.96 -2.90
C ALA A 93 2.74 -2.08 -2.77
N LEU A 94 1.46 -1.72 -2.66
CA LEU A 94 0.38 -2.71 -2.60
C LEU A 94 0.14 -3.36 -3.97
N ILE A 95 0.19 -2.60 -5.06
CA ILE A 95 0.06 -3.12 -6.42
C ILE A 95 1.19 -4.11 -6.72
N ASP A 96 2.44 -3.69 -6.51
CA ASP A 96 3.60 -4.57 -6.71
C ASP A 96 3.52 -5.83 -5.84
N TYR A 97 3.00 -5.71 -4.60
CA TYR A 97 2.79 -6.87 -3.74
C TYR A 97 1.74 -7.82 -4.31
N ILE A 98 0.62 -7.32 -4.84
CA ILE A 98 -0.41 -8.16 -5.45
C ILE A 98 0.13 -8.87 -6.68
N GLU A 99 0.88 -8.18 -7.53
CA GLU A 99 1.53 -8.81 -8.69
C GLU A 99 2.51 -9.90 -8.28
N GLN A 100 3.34 -9.62 -7.26
CA GLN A 100 4.29 -10.58 -6.72
C GLN A 100 3.59 -11.77 -6.06
N ALA A 101 2.51 -11.53 -5.32
CA ALA A 101 1.70 -12.56 -4.69
C ALA A 101 1.08 -13.49 -5.76
N ASN A 102 0.56 -12.94 -6.85
CA ASN A 102 0.02 -13.72 -7.97
C ASN A 102 1.09 -14.58 -8.64
N LYS A 103 2.31 -14.04 -8.83
CA LYS A 103 3.45 -14.79 -9.41
C LYS A 103 3.91 -15.95 -8.52
N ASN A 104 3.85 -15.77 -7.20
CA ASN A 104 4.33 -16.76 -6.22
C ASN A 104 3.21 -17.57 -5.56
N TYR A 105 1.96 -17.43 -6.00
CA TYR A 105 0.77 -18.08 -5.43
C TYR A 105 0.61 -17.83 -3.93
N TRP A 106 0.91 -16.60 -3.47
CA TRP A 106 0.67 -16.22 -2.08
C TRP A 106 -0.81 -15.95 -1.82
N PRO A 107 -1.33 -16.34 -0.65
CA PRO A 107 -2.71 -16.05 -0.30
C PRO A 107 -2.91 -14.53 -0.15
N LEU A 108 -3.90 -14.00 -0.88
CA LEU A 108 -4.41 -12.65 -0.70
C LEU A 108 -5.57 -12.66 0.31
N PRO A 109 -5.67 -11.63 1.17
CA PRO A 109 -6.70 -11.55 2.22
C PRO A 109 -8.09 -11.17 1.69
#